data_AF-A0A5M7BFI0-F1
#
_entry.id   AF-A0A5M7BFI0-F1
#
_cell.length_a   1.000
_cell.length_b   1.000
_cell.length_c   1.000
_cell.angle_alpha   90.00
_cell.angle_beta   90.00
_cell.angle_gamma   90.00
#
_symmetry.space_group_name_H-M   'P 1'
#
loop_
_entity.id
_entity.type
_entity.pdbx_description
1 polymer ?
#
loop_
_entity_poly.entity_id
_entity_poly.type
_entity_poly.pdbx_seq_one_letter_code
_entity_poly.pdbx_strand_id
1 'polypeptide(L)'
;MKVSLSFFGAFITLILVSLFCVWIFILALKLEHGLDVMVTCVSTLLLSLIISFIFRKTKIYSRSILVLSIIACSFGIIGAFKKNKLVNDVKPIIEWTNTNHKQTLPFFVAETGHLYLKTIFNSEEKYLLFDTGMDITSLHEKYNNSEAIDSLNVKSSQAIKQDVAIHKLYSLSFGDLNLKNIGYGAMSKETWSDCGIFPNQDSIAGILGNNVINNFVWDLDMVNREVTIQDKSFIDNSISNKKIIPLIRSNMGWKVNIQLNGKKKKVKFDSGNASILNITDGIQLAKTYTYPITNAGRSKGVFSYLNCEGKEVKIDSSDIKYQQKRSVFVNLKVGDTAYKDAYVIDKSASNLLGIPLFWEYERVVLDFLSKKIYLINPVNKINDYQISTKSKNTLMSVKVEAISKTGYYDVYKKEEIKLITKNKTTLNDTIEYYFKGKMRIYASLNLIEKRINIDSIIGKGYTLNLKTDESINHERLILHKESKVLNLSDLEKHL
;
A
#
# COMPACT_ATOMS: atom_id res chain seq x y z
N MET A 1 -61.21 -1.07 12.41
CA MET A 1 -60.29 -1.72 11.44
C MET A 1 -59.26 -0.75 10.85
N LYS A 2 -59.64 0.37 10.21
CA LYS A 2 -58.68 1.34 9.65
C LYS A 2 -57.70 1.95 10.68
N VAL A 3 -58.16 2.25 11.89
CA VAL A 3 -57.33 2.79 12.98
C VAL A 3 -56.31 1.75 13.50
N SER A 4 -56.68 0.47 13.60
CA SER A 4 -55.74 -0.57 14.05
C SER A 4 -54.71 -0.92 12.97
N LEU A 5 -55.07 -0.82 11.68
CA LEU A 5 -54.13 -1.02 10.58
C LEU A 5 -53.07 0.09 10.51
N SER A 6 -53.48 1.35 10.71
CA SER A 6 -52.57 2.51 10.76
C SER A 6 -51.61 2.42 11.95
N PHE A 7 -52.12 2.03 13.12
CA PHE A 7 -51.30 1.84 14.32
C PHE A 7 -50.31 0.68 14.16
N PHE A 8 -50.72 -0.41 13.52
CA PHE A 8 -49.86 -1.56 13.23
C PHE A 8 -48.78 -1.23 12.18
N GLY A 9 -49.11 -0.42 11.17
CA GLY A 9 -48.13 0.12 10.22
C GLY A 9 -47.07 0.99 10.90
N ALA A 10 -47.51 1.98 11.70
CA ALA A 10 -46.61 2.84 12.47
C ALA A 10 -45.72 2.04 13.45
N PHE A 11 -46.28 0.98 14.05
CA PHE A 11 -45.55 0.05 14.92
C PHE A 11 -44.42 -0.67 14.19
N ILE A 12 -44.71 -1.27 13.04
CA ILE A 12 -43.70 -1.95 12.21
C ILE A 12 -42.62 -0.95 11.76
N THR A 13 -43.01 0.24 11.32
CA THR A 13 -42.06 1.27 10.89
C THR A 13 -41.13 1.70 12.03
N LEU A 14 -41.65 1.91 13.25
CA LEU A 14 -40.84 2.29 14.40
C LEU A 14 -39.84 1.18 14.78
N ILE A 15 -40.25 -0.09 14.72
CA ILE A 15 -39.36 -1.22 14.98
C ILE A 15 -38.27 -1.31 13.91
N LEU A 16 -38.63 -1.19 12.64
CA LEU A 16 -37.66 -1.23 11.53
C LEU A 16 -36.66 -0.08 11.61
N VAL A 17 -37.13 1.14 11.94
CA VAL A 17 -36.24 2.30 12.14
C VAL A 17 -35.33 2.11 13.35
N SER A 18 -35.84 1.60 14.47
CA SER A 18 -35.02 1.32 15.65
C SER A 18 -33.96 0.25 15.38
N LEU A 19 -34.34 -0.85 14.72
CA LEU A 19 -33.42 -1.90 14.30
C LEU A 19 -32.38 -1.37 13.32
N PHE A 20 -32.78 -0.53 12.36
CA PHE A 20 -31.89 0.11 11.42
C PHE A 20 -30.92 1.07 12.11
N CYS A 21 -31.38 1.86 13.10
CA CYS A 21 -30.53 2.75 13.90
C CYS A 21 -29.52 1.96 14.76
N VAL A 22 -29.94 0.88 15.42
CA VAL A 22 -29.05 0.01 16.19
C VAL A 22 -28.04 -0.68 15.27
N TRP A 23 -28.49 -1.16 14.11
CA TRP A 23 -27.63 -1.78 13.11
C TRP A 23 -26.60 -0.78 12.56
N ILE A 24 -27.02 0.43 12.16
CA ILE A 24 -26.13 1.53 11.76
C ILE A 24 -25.16 1.87 12.88
N PHE A 25 -25.62 1.95 14.12
CA PHE A 25 -24.79 2.30 15.27
C PHE A 25 -23.72 1.23 15.52
N ILE A 26 -24.07 -0.05 15.47
CA ILE A 26 -23.11 -1.17 15.54
C ILE A 26 -22.13 -1.12 14.37
N LEU A 27 -22.60 -0.86 13.15
CA LEU A 27 -21.75 -0.75 11.96
C LEU A 27 -20.78 0.45 12.05
N ALA A 28 -21.26 1.58 12.59
CA ALA A 28 -20.51 2.82 12.72
C ALA A 28 -19.43 2.73 13.80
N LEU A 29 -19.67 1.98 14.88
CA LEU A 29 -18.74 1.89 15.99
C LEU A 29 -17.45 1.12 15.67
N LYS A 30 -17.38 0.35 14.57
CA LYS A 30 -16.18 -0.41 14.15
C LYS A 30 -15.45 -1.05 15.35
N LEU A 31 -16.20 -1.73 16.23
CA LEU A 31 -15.65 -2.27 17.47
C LEU A 31 -14.66 -3.39 17.13
N GLU A 32 -13.37 -3.09 17.20
CA GLU A 32 -12.31 -4.02 16.78
C GLU A 32 -11.99 -5.07 17.86
N HIS A 33 -12.39 -4.83 19.13
CA HIS A 33 -12.05 -5.66 20.29
C HIS A 33 -13.26 -6.24 21.04
N GLY A 34 -13.12 -7.46 21.57
CA GLY A 34 -14.17 -8.14 22.32
C GLY A 34 -14.62 -7.40 23.58
N LEU A 35 -13.72 -6.66 24.23
CA LEU A 35 -14.07 -5.83 25.40
C LEU A 35 -15.00 -4.67 24.99
N ASP A 36 -14.72 -4.02 23.87
CA ASP A 36 -15.53 -2.90 23.37
C ASP A 36 -16.93 -3.38 22.96
N VAL A 37 -17.03 -4.59 22.40
CA VAL A 37 -18.32 -5.25 22.11
C VAL A 37 -19.09 -5.52 23.40
N MET A 38 -18.45 -6.05 24.45
CA MET A 38 -19.11 -6.30 25.73
C MET A 38 -19.59 -4.99 26.38
N VAL A 39 -18.75 -3.95 26.42
CA VAL A 39 -19.13 -2.63 26.97
C VAL A 39 -20.29 -2.02 26.19
N THR A 40 -20.27 -2.14 24.85
CA THR A 40 -21.35 -1.66 23.99
C THR A 40 -22.64 -2.44 24.25
N CYS A 41 -22.58 -3.77 24.31
CA CYS A 41 -23.74 -4.61 24.60
C CYS A 41 -24.36 -4.29 25.96
N VAL A 42 -23.54 -4.12 27.01
CA VAL A 42 -24.02 -3.71 28.34
C VAL A 42 -24.68 -2.33 28.28
N SER A 43 -24.05 -1.37 27.59
CA SER A 43 -24.59 -0.01 27.43
C SER A 43 -25.91 0.00 26.67
N THR A 44 -26.03 -0.78 25.58
CA THR A 44 -27.26 -0.95 24.80
C THR A 44 -28.35 -1.60 25.62
N LEU A 45 -28.04 -2.64 26.40
CA LEU A 45 -29.01 -3.29 27.29
C LEU A 45 -29.49 -2.33 28.39
N LEU A 46 -28.60 -1.58 29.03
CA LEU A 46 -28.97 -0.55 30.02
C LEU A 46 -29.87 0.52 29.43
N LEU A 47 -29.53 1.04 28.24
CA LEU A 47 -30.37 2.00 27.54
C LEU A 47 -31.73 1.41 27.18
N SER A 48 -31.77 0.15 26.73
CA SER A 48 -33.00 -0.56 26.42
C SER A 48 -33.89 -0.74 27.65
N LEU A 49 -33.31 -0.96 28.83
CA LEU A 49 -34.02 -1.04 30.11
C LEU A 49 -34.62 0.31 30.50
N ILE A 50 -33.87 1.41 30.35
CA ILE A 50 -34.37 2.77 30.62
C ILE A 50 -35.54 3.10 29.70
N ILE A 51 -35.40 2.84 28.40
CA ILE A 51 -36.47 3.07 27.42
C ILE A 51 -37.68 2.18 27.73
N SER A 52 -37.44 0.90 28.03
CA SER A 52 -38.50 -0.05 28.41
C SER A 52 -39.26 0.42 29.65
N PHE A 53 -38.57 1.00 30.64
CA PHE A 53 -39.19 1.59 31.82
C PHE A 53 -40.07 2.81 31.49
N ILE A 54 -39.61 3.70 30.60
CA ILE A 54 -40.40 4.85 30.13
C ILE A 54 -41.70 4.38 29.45
N PHE A 55 -41.62 3.31 28.65
CA PHE A 55 -42.75 2.70 27.95
C PHE A 55 -43.48 1.61 28.75
N ARG A 56 -43.30 1.53 30.08
CA ARG A 56 -43.90 0.47 30.92
C ARG A 56 -45.43 0.37 30.84
N LYS A 57 -46.11 1.49 30.54
CA LYS A 57 -47.58 1.52 30.38
C LYS A 57 -48.04 0.77 29.12
N THR A 58 -47.18 0.65 28.13
CA THR A 58 -47.44 -0.04 26.88
C THR A 58 -46.59 -1.31 26.80
N LYS A 59 -47.02 -2.33 27.56
CA LYS A 59 -46.31 -3.60 27.80
C LYS A 59 -45.69 -4.23 26.54
N ILE A 60 -46.36 -4.12 25.39
CA ILE A 60 -45.87 -4.67 24.12
C ILE A 60 -44.58 -3.95 23.67
N TYR A 61 -44.53 -2.62 23.67
CA TYR A 61 -43.34 -1.86 23.28
C TYR A 61 -42.15 -2.10 24.20
N SER A 62 -42.41 -2.03 25.51
CA SER A 62 -41.40 -2.28 26.55
C SER A 62 -40.75 -3.66 26.39
N ARG A 63 -41.54 -4.70 26.10
CA ARG A 63 -41.03 -6.07 25.87
C ARG A 63 -40.29 -6.20 24.53
N SER A 64 -40.84 -5.67 23.44
CA SER A 64 -40.21 -5.77 22.12
C SER A 64 -38.84 -5.08 22.06
N ILE A 65 -38.68 -3.90 22.66
CA ILE A 65 -37.40 -3.17 22.71
C ILE A 65 -36.33 -4.00 23.43
N LEU A 66 -36.70 -4.62 24.56
CA LEU A 66 -35.79 -5.43 25.35
C LEU A 66 -35.40 -6.72 24.60
N VAL A 67 -36.35 -7.42 23.99
CA VAL A 67 -36.08 -8.63 23.19
C VAL A 67 -35.17 -8.33 22.01
N LEU A 68 -35.43 -7.26 21.25
CA LEU A 68 -34.58 -6.88 20.11
C LEU A 68 -33.18 -6.48 20.54
N SER A 69 -33.04 -5.78 21.68
CA SER A 69 -31.74 -5.41 22.24
C SER A 69 -30.94 -6.64 22.67
N ILE A 70 -31.59 -7.62 23.30
CA ILE A 70 -30.97 -8.91 23.64
C ILE A 70 -30.53 -9.64 22.37
N ILE A 71 -31.38 -9.75 21.35
CA ILE A 71 -31.04 -10.42 20.09
C ILE A 71 -29.83 -9.75 19.44
N ALA A 72 -29.83 -8.42 19.33
CA ALA A 72 -28.72 -7.66 18.76
C ALA A 72 -27.41 -7.87 19.54
N CYS A 73 -27.47 -7.83 20.87
CA CYS A 73 -26.31 -8.08 21.72
C CYS A 73 -25.80 -9.53 21.59
N SER A 74 -26.69 -10.51 21.55
CA SER A 74 -26.32 -11.92 21.35
C SER A 74 -25.60 -12.14 20.03
N PHE A 75 -26.08 -11.56 18.92
CA PHE A 75 -25.38 -11.62 17.63
C PHE A 75 -24.01 -10.93 17.68
N GLY A 76 -23.91 -9.77 18.33
CA GLY A 76 -22.63 -9.07 18.53
C GLY A 76 -21.62 -9.90 19.31
N ILE A 77 -22.04 -10.51 20.42
CA ILE A 77 -21.21 -11.38 21.27
C ILE A 77 -20.77 -12.63 20.51
N ILE A 78 -21.69 -13.31 19.79
CA ILE A 78 -21.35 -14.48 18.97
C ILE A 78 -20.33 -14.12 17.90
N GLY A 79 -20.50 -12.99 17.22
CA GLY A 79 -19.54 -12.51 16.21
C GLY A 79 -18.17 -12.22 16.81
N ALA A 80 -18.11 -11.55 17.96
CA ALA A 80 -16.87 -11.28 18.69
C ALA A 80 -16.20 -12.57 19.17
N PHE A 81 -16.97 -13.54 19.66
CA PHE A 81 -16.47 -14.84 20.10
C PHE A 81 -15.84 -15.62 18.94
N LYS A 82 -16.51 -15.69 17.79
CA LYS A 82 -15.95 -16.32 16.57
C LYS A 82 -14.64 -15.66 16.14
N LYS A 83 -14.60 -14.31 16.12
CA LYS A 83 -13.37 -13.56 15.77
C LYS A 83 -12.23 -13.84 16.76
N ASN A 84 -12.51 -13.83 18.06
CA ASN A 84 -11.52 -14.13 19.09
C ASN A 84 -11.01 -15.57 19.01
N LYS A 85 -11.91 -16.53 18.77
CA LYS A 85 -11.55 -17.94 18.56
C LYS A 85 -10.56 -18.06 17.40
N LEU A 86 -10.89 -17.49 16.24
CA LEU A 86 -10.00 -17.53 15.08
C LEU A 86 -8.63 -16.89 15.37
N VAL A 87 -8.60 -15.71 16.00
CA VAL A 87 -7.34 -15.02 16.37
C VAL A 87 -6.45 -15.91 17.25
N ASN A 88 -7.06 -16.63 18.20
CA ASN A 88 -6.33 -17.54 19.08
C ASN A 88 -5.90 -18.81 18.35
N ASP A 89 -6.76 -19.38 17.50
CA ASP A 89 -6.49 -20.62 16.77
C ASP A 89 -5.37 -20.48 15.73
N VAL A 90 -5.15 -19.27 15.21
CA VAL A 90 -4.08 -18.99 14.23
C VAL A 90 -2.78 -18.47 14.86
N LYS A 91 -2.76 -18.24 16.17
CA LYS A 91 -1.57 -17.76 16.87
C LYS A 91 -0.58 -18.91 17.07
N PRO A 92 0.71 -18.74 16.72
CA PRO A 92 1.69 -19.79 16.92
C PRO A 92 2.01 -19.99 18.41
N ILE A 93 2.43 -21.21 18.75
CA ILE A 93 3.19 -21.49 19.96
C ILE A 93 4.65 -21.14 19.66
N ILE A 94 5.25 -20.30 20.51
CA ILE A 94 6.61 -19.76 20.32
C ILE A 94 7.55 -20.50 21.26
N GLU A 95 8.61 -21.08 20.71
CA GLU A 95 9.68 -21.75 21.45
C GLU A 95 11.03 -21.21 21.00
N TRP A 96 11.89 -20.87 21.96
CA TRP A 96 13.28 -20.50 21.70
C TRP A 96 14.19 -21.63 22.14
N THR A 97 15.18 -21.94 21.31
CA THR A 97 16.24 -22.90 21.67
C THR A 97 17.40 -22.23 22.42
N ASN A 98 17.54 -20.91 22.26
CA ASN A 98 18.50 -20.10 23.00
C ASN A 98 17.87 -19.41 24.23
N THR A 99 18.71 -19.02 25.19
CA THR A 99 18.25 -18.41 26.46
C THR A 99 18.05 -16.90 26.39
N ASN A 100 18.65 -16.23 25.39
CA ASN A 100 18.54 -14.79 25.21
C ASN A 100 17.29 -14.36 24.41
N HIS A 101 16.58 -15.33 23.82
CA HIS A 101 15.38 -15.15 22.98
C HIS A 101 15.62 -14.14 21.86
N LYS A 102 16.78 -14.28 21.21
CA LYS A 102 17.26 -13.37 20.18
C LYS A 102 18.01 -14.14 19.10
N GLN A 103 17.65 -13.94 17.84
CA GLN A 103 18.33 -14.54 16.69
C GLN A 103 18.57 -13.49 15.62
N THR A 104 19.73 -13.52 14.98
CA THR A 104 20.02 -12.73 13.77
C THR A 104 20.14 -13.66 12.58
N LEU A 105 19.49 -13.34 11.48
CA LEU A 105 19.51 -14.13 10.25
C LEU A 105 19.53 -13.22 9.02
N PRO A 106 20.15 -13.65 7.91
CA PRO A 106 20.16 -12.87 6.69
C PRO A 106 18.76 -12.85 6.05
N PHE A 107 18.43 -11.74 5.38
CA PHE A 107 17.28 -11.65 4.49
C PHE A 107 17.72 -11.40 3.05
N PHE A 108 16.88 -11.86 2.12
CA PHE A 108 17.10 -11.68 0.69
C PHE A 108 16.20 -10.58 0.15
N VAL A 109 16.65 -9.92 -0.91
CA VAL A 109 15.97 -8.78 -1.52
C VAL A 109 15.63 -9.16 -2.95
N ALA A 110 14.34 -9.16 -3.29
CA ALA A 110 13.92 -9.31 -4.69
C ALA A 110 14.18 -8.02 -5.48
N GLU A 111 14.15 -8.11 -6.81
CA GLU A 111 14.28 -6.95 -7.71
C GLU A 111 13.24 -5.86 -7.46
N THR A 112 12.13 -6.20 -6.82
CA THR A 112 11.05 -5.27 -6.43
C THR A 112 11.31 -4.56 -5.11
N GLY A 113 12.39 -4.89 -4.40
CA GLY A 113 12.75 -4.38 -3.07
C GLY A 113 12.07 -5.13 -1.92
N HIS A 114 11.28 -6.18 -2.20
CA HIS A 114 10.65 -7.01 -1.17
C HIS A 114 11.67 -7.84 -0.39
N LEU A 115 11.38 -8.08 0.88
CA LEU A 115 12.24 -8.81 1.81
C LEU A 115 11.78 -10.27 1.95
N TYR A 116 12.70 -11.21 1.84
CA TYR A 116 12.46 -12.64 1.99
C TYR A 116 13.29 -13.22 3.12
N LEU A 117 12.63 -13.90 4.04
CA LEU A 117 13.28 -14.55 5.17
C LEU A 117 13.46 -16.03 4.88
N LYS A 118 14.68 -16.53 5.11
CA LYS A 118 14.99 -17.95 5.04
C LYS A 118 14.39 -18.67 6.26
N THR A 119 13.78 -19.82 6.03
CA THR A 119 13.09 -20.60 7.05
C THR A 119 13.13 -22.08 6.71
N ILE A 120 12.92 -22.95 7.71
CA ILE A 120 12.84 -24.39 7.52
C ILE A 120 11.38 -24.86 7.73
N PHE A 121 10.85 -25.51 6.70
CA PHE A 121 9.54 -26.18 6.65
C PHE A 121 9.73 -27.68 6.49
N ASN A 122 9.25 -28.50 7.44
CA ASN A 122 9.32 -29.96 7.32
C ASN A 122 10.72 -30.49 6.93
N SER A 123 11.78 -29.87 7.47
CA SER A 123 13.19 -30.15 7.14
C SER A 123 13.68 -29.66 5.76
N GLU A 124 12.86 -28.93 5.01
CA GLU A 124 13.25 -28.22 3.78
C GLU A 124 13.50 -26.73 4.03
N GLU A 125 14.57 -26.21 3.44
CA GLU A 125 14.83 -24.78 3.41
C GLU A 125 13.95 -24.08 2.36
N LYS A 126 13.22 -23.04 2.77
CA LYS A 126 12.40 -22.19 1.90
C LYS A 126 12.51 -20.73 2.29
N TYR A 127 11.85 -19.88 1.51
CA TYR A 127 11.73 -18.46 1.75
C TYR A 127 10.28 -18.05 2.00
N LEU A 128 10.10 -17.05 2.88
CA LEU A 128 8.83 -16.37 3.07
C LEU A 128 8.97 -14.88 2.78
N LEU A 129 8.05 -14.33 1.98
CA LEU A 129 7.90 -12.90 1.81
C LEU A 129 7.49 -12.27 3.16
N PHE A 130 8.25 -11.30 3.66
CA PHE A 130 7.93 -10.56 4.88
C PHE A 130 6.87 -9.48 4.59
N ASP A 131 5.63 -9.70 5.03
CA ASP A 131 4.49 -8.87 4.64
C ASP A 131 3.63 -8.39 5.82
N THR A 132 3.87 -7.16 6.26
CA THR A 132 3.05 -6.47 7.27
C THR A 132 1.65 -6.09 6.75
N GLY A 133 1.42 -6.18 5.44
CA GLY A 133 0.15 -6.00 4.77
C GLY A 133 -0.75 -7.24 4.81
N MET A 134 -0.21 -8.41 5.15
CA MET A 134 -0.97 -9.66 5.24
C MET A 134 -1.39 -9.94 6.70
N ASP A 135 -2.68 -10.20 6.93
CA ASP A 135 -3.20 -10.41 8.28
C ASP A 135 -2.79 -11.78 8.86
N ILE A 136 -2.79 -12.84 8.03
CA ILE A 136 -2.44 -14.22 8.40
C ILE A 136 -1.40 -14.74 7.41
N THR A 137 -0.41 -15.45 7.91
CA THR A 137 0.58 -16.19 7.09
C THR A 137 -0.14 -17.02 6.04
N SER A 138 0.32 -16.98 4.80
CA SER A 138 -0.30 -17.69 3.68
C SER A 138 0.76 -18.54 2.99
N LEU A 139 0.51 -19.83 2.84
CA LEU A 139 1.49 -20.79 2.32
C LEU A 139 0.89 -21.54 1.15
N HIS A 140 1.75 -22.09 0.30
CA HIS A 140 1.32 -22.98 -0.77
C HIS A 140 0.49 -24.16 -0.22
N GLU A 141 -0.63 -24.48 -0.87
CA GLU A 141 -1.54 -25.57 -0.48
C GLU A 141 -0.90 -26.96 -0.38
N LYS A 142 0.31 -27.18 -0.92
CA LYS A 142 1.02 -28.46 -0.81
C LYS A 142 1.42 -28.80 0.63
N TYR A 143 1.41 -27.81 1.52
CA TYR A 143 1.71 -28.00 2.94
C TYR A 143 0.45 -28.34 3.76
N ASN A 144 -0.73 -28.49 3.12
CA ASN A 144 -2.01 -28.80 3.76
C ASN A 144 -2.07 -30.26 4.22
N ASN A 145 -1.26 -30.61 5.22
CA ASN A 145 -1.18 -31.97 5.75
C ASN A 145 -2.28 -32.30 6.78
N SER A 146 -3.20 -31.35 7.03
CA SER A 146 -4.29 -31.48 8.01
C SER A 146 -5.60 -30.98 7.42
N GLU A 147 -6.72 -31.37 8.02
CA GLU A 147 -8.02 -30.77 7.72
C GLU A 147 -8.01 -29.26 7.97
N ALA A 148 -8.85 -28.54 7.22
CA ALA A 148 -9.05 -27.12 7.42
C ALA A 148 -9.75 -26.90 8.77
N ILE A 149 -9.20 -26.02 9.59
CA ILE A 149 -9.76 -25.66 10.90
C ILE A 149 -10.81 -24.56 10.79
N ASP A 150 -10.74 -23.75 9.73
CA ASP A 150 -11.67 -22.66 9.44
C ASP A 150 -11.52 -22.20 7.98
N SER A 151 -12.26 -21.17 7.58
CA SER A 151 -12.11 -20.45 6.32
C SER A 151 -12.13 -18.94 6.57
N LEU A 152 -11.34 -18.19 5.82
CA LEU A 152 -11.30 -16.73 5.89
C LEU A 152 -11.56 -16.11 4.53
N ASN A 153 -12.50 -15.16 4.48
CA ASN A 153 -12.68 -14.32 3.30
C ASN A 153 -11.53 -13.30 3.22
N VAL A 154 -10.53 -13.60 2.40
CA VAL A 154 -9.36 -12.75 2.18
C VAL A 154 -9.67 -11.76 1.06
N LYS A 155 -9.34 -10.48 1.28
CA LYS A 155 -9.40 -9.43 0.24
C LYS A 155 -7.98 -9.04 -0.18
N SER A 156 -7.65 -9.21 -1.46
CA SER A 156 -6.36 -8.81 -2.02
C SER A 156 -6.25 -7.29 -2.25
N SER A 157 -5.04 -6.81 -2.55
CA SER A 157 -4.74 -5.41 -2.93
C SER A 157 -5.48 -4.94 -4.20
N GLN A 158 -6.03 -5.87 -4.99
CA GLN A 158 -6.85 -5.61 -6.17
C GLN A 158 -8.36 -5.57 -5.85
N ALA A 159 -8.73 -5.65 -4.57
CA ALA A 159 -10.09 -5.80 -4.06
C ALA A 159 -10.82 -7.10 -4.46
N ILE A 160 -10.10 -8.08 -5.03
CA ILE A 160 -10.62 -9.43 -5.25
C ILE A 160 -10.75 -10.14 -3.91
N LYS A 161 -11.92 -10.72 -3.64
CA LYS A 161 -12.23 -11.48 -2.42
C LYS A 161 -12.26 -12.97 -2.75
N GLN A 162 -11.69 -13.79 -1.88
CA GLN A 162 -11.73 -15.24 -1.99
C GLN A 162 -11.78 -15.87 -0.60
N ASP A 163 -12.57 -16.93 -0.44
CA ASP A 163 -12.55 -17.75 0.76
C ASP A 163 -11.31 -18.66 0.71
N VAL A 164 -10.43 -18.49 1.69
CA VAL A 164 -9.19 -19.24 1.83
C VAL A 164 -9.32 -20.16 3.04
N ALA A 165 -9.11 -21.45 2.83
CA ALA A 165 -9.10 -22.43 3.91
C ALA A 165 -7.91 -22.18 4.83
N ILE A 166 -8.16 -22.23 6.14
CA ILE A 166 -7.15 -22.08 7.18
C ILE A 166 -6.75 -23.46 7.68
N HIS A 167 -5.46 -23.77 7.62
CA HIS A 167 -4.87 -25.02 8.10
C HIS A 167 -3.88 -24.75 9.24
N LYS A 168 -3.43 -25.80 9.91
CA LYS A 168 -2.35 -25.70 10.91
C LYS A 168 -1.06 -26.27 10.34
N LEU A 169 -0.01 -25.46 10.36
CA LEU A 169 1.35 -25.90 10.11
C LEU A 169 1.95 -26.40 11.42
N TYR A 170 2.48 -27.62 11.42
CA TYR A 170 3.04 -28.24 12.62
C TYR A 170 4.23 -27.45 13.17
N SER A 171 5.20 -27.12 12.31
CA SER A 171 6.42 -26.42 12.70
C SER A 171 6.98 -25.54 11.58
N LEU A 172 7.51 -24.39 11.96
CA LEU A 172 8.30 -23.48 11.15
C LEU A 172 9.44 -22.92 12.01
N SER A 173 10.64 -22.77 11.47
CA SER A 173 11.75 -22.22 12.23
C SER A 173 12.50 -21.10 11.51
N PHE A 174 13.05 -20.20 12.30
CA PHE A 174 13.93 -19.10 11.92
C PHE A 174 15.19 -19.18 12.80
N GLY A 175 16.11 -20.10 12.46
CA GLY A 175 17.27 -20.39 13.33
C GLY A 175 16.81 -20.88 14.70
N ASP A 176 17.19 -20.19 15.76
CA ASP A 176 16.88 -20.57 17.14
C ASP A 176 15.40 -20.37 17.55
N LEU A 177 14.62 -19.68 16.72
CA LEU A 177 13.18 -19.45 16.92
C LEU A 177 12.36 -20.55 16.24
N ASN A 178 11.63 -21.32 17.03
CA ASN A 178 10.68 -22.33 16.56
C ASN A 178 9.23 -21.88 16.80
N LEU A 179 8.41 -22.03 15.78
CA LEU A 179 7.00 -21.68 15.79
C LEU A 179 6.19 -22.96 15.51
N LYS A 180 5.35 -23.37 16.46
CA LYS A 180 4.50 -24.56 16.34
C LYS A 180 3.03 -24.20 16.17
N ASN A 181 2.28 -25.08 15.51
CA ASN A 181 0.83 -24.97 15.33
C ASN A 181 0.38 -23.63 14.73
N ILE A 182 1.09 -23.15 13.71
CA ILE A 182 0.78 -21.87 13.07
C ILE A 182 -0.47 -22.02 12.22
N GLY A 183 -1.50 -21.21 12.45
CA GLY A 183 -2.60 -21.09 11.49
C GLY A 183 -2.13 -20.37 10.23
N TYR A 184 -2.41 -20.93 9.06
CA TYR A 184 -2.08 -20.30 7.79
C TYR A 184 -3.18 -20.47 6.76
N GLY A 185 -3.31 -19.51 5.85
CA GLY A 185 -4.19 -19.60 4.69
C GLY A 185 -3.54 -20.40 3.56
N ALA A 186 -4.23 -21.43 3.07
CA ALA A 186 -3.75 -22.26 1.97
C ALA A 186 -3.96 -21.56 0.62
N MET A 187 -2.86 -21.15 0.00
CA MET A 187 -2.85 -20.52 -1.32
C MET A 187 -2.82 -21.56 -2.42
N SER A 188 -3.70 -21.39 -3.40
CA SER A 188 -3.80 -22.18 -4.63
C SER A 188 -2.45 -22.26 -5.35
N LYS A 189 -2.09 -23.41 -5.92
CA LYS A 189 -0.87 -23.58 -6.75
C LYS A 189 -0.74 -22.54 -7.87
N GLU A 190 -1.86 -22.02 -8.38
CA GLU A 190 -1.91 -20.98 -9.41
C GLU A 190 -1.27 -19.66 -8.96
N THR A 191 -1.10 -19.44 -7.65
CA THR A 191 -0.34 -18.31 -7.09
C THR A 191 1.15 -18.35 -7.49
N TRP A 192 1.67 -19.54 -7.83
CA TRP A 192 3.02 -19.79 -8.36
C TRP A 192 3.08 -19.96 -9.88
N SER A 193 1.93 -19.91 -10.58
CA SER A 193 1.92 -19.90 -12.05
C SER A 193 2.44 -18.58 -12.62
N ASP A 194 2.66 -18.50 -13.93
CA ASP A 194 3.13 -17.29 -14.63
C ASP A 194 2.27 -16.04 -14.35
N CYS A 195 0.97 -16.23 -14.14
CA CYS A 195 0.00 -15.19 -13.80
C CYS A 195 -0.10 -14.88 -12.30
N GLY A 196 0.57 -15.68 -11.46
CA GLY A 196 0.65 -15.50 -10.02
C GLY A 196 1.65 -14.42 -9.58
N ILE A 197 1.82 -14.31 -8.25
CA ILE A 197 2.77 -13.38 -7.61
C ILE A 197 4.15 -14.01 -7.38
N PHE A 198 4.26 -15.34 -7.45
CA PHE A 198 5.51 -16.08 -7.31
C PHE A 198 5.78 -16.95 -8.55
N PRO A 199 5.78 -16.38 -9.77
CA PRO A 199 5.84 -17.15 -11.00
C PRO A 199 7.11 -18.01 -11.05
N ASN A 200 6.94 -19.33 -11.07
CA ASN A 200 8.01 -20.33 -11.14
C ASN A 200 9.05 -20.23 -9.99
N GLN A 201 8.64 -19.76 -8.81
CA GLN A 201 9.52 -19.58 -7.64
C GLN A 201 9.22 -20.62 -6.54
N ASP A 202 9.51 -21.89 -6.79
CA ASP A 202 9.25 -23.01 -5.86
C ASP A 202 10.03 -22.94 -4.54
N SER A 203 11.10 -22.13 -4.50
CA SER A 203 11.87 -21.85 -3.29
C SER A 203 11.09 -20.96 -2.31
N ILE A 204 10.08 -20.22 -2.76
CA ILE A 204 9.21 -19.40 -1.92
C ILE A 204 8.04 -20.26 -1.46
N ALA A 205 7.93 -20.48 -0.14
CA ALA A 205 6.83 -21.23 0.46
C ALA A 205 5.54 -20.41 0.59
N GLY A 206 5.65 -19.08 0.61
CA GLY A 206 4.52 -18.17 0.74
C GLY A 206 4.86 -16.82 1.36
N ILE A 207 3.93 -16.30 2.15
CA ILE A 207 3.92 -14.97 2.75
C ILE A 207 3.85 -15.09 4.27
N LEU A 208 4.81 -14.50 4.98
CA LEU A 208 4.76 -14.37 6.44
C LEU A 208 3.84 -13.21 6.82
N GLY A 209 2.77 -13.51 7.56
CA GLY A 209 1.76 -12.53 7.92
C GLY A 209 1.79 -12.12 9.39
N ASN A 210 0.88 -11.20 9.72
CA ASN A 210 0.80 -10.55 11.02
C ASN A 210 0.42 -11.46 12.20
N ASN A 211 -0.15 -12.65 11.96
CA ASN A 211 -0.35 -13.64 13.04
C ASN A 211 0.98 -14.14 13.63
N VAL A 212 2.08 -14.08 12.87
CA VAL A 212 3.44 -14.36 13.35
C VAL A 212 4.20 -13.06 13.63
N ILE A 213 4.24 -12.13 12.67
CA ILE A 213 5.07 -10.91 12.73
C ILE A 213 4.84 -10.10 14.02
N ASN A 214 3.59 -9.98 14.46
CA ASN A 214 3.24 -9.14 15.61
C ASN A 214 3.78 -9.61 16.97
N ASN A 215 4.30 -10.82 17.07
CA ASN A 215 4.77 -11.39 18.34
C ASN A 215 6.21 -10.98 18.68
N PHE A 216 6.90 -10.28 17.77
CA PHE A 216 8.32 -10.00 17.88
C PHE A 216 8.64 -8.54 17.56
N VAL A 217 9.84 -8.13 17.98
CA VAL A 217 10.54 -6.99 17.40
C VAL A 217 11.37 -7.50 16.22
N TRP A 218 11.26 -6.82 15.09
CA TRP A 218 12.05 -7.09 13.89
C TRP A 218 12.98 -5.92 13.63
N ASP A 219 14.25 -6.11 13.94
CA ASP A 219 15.31 -5.12 13.78
C ASP A 219 16.08 -5.41 12.49
N LEU A 220 15.72 -4.69 11.43
CA LEU A 220 16.21 -4.87 10.07
C LEU A 220 17.41 -3.95 9.84
N ASP A 221 18.59 -4.55 9.69
CA ASP A 221 19.76 -3.89 9.15
C ASP A 221 19.68 -3.92 7.62
N MET A 222 19.28 -2.80 7.03
CA MET A 222 19.04 -2.68 5.59
C MET A 222 20.36 -2.67 4.79
N VAL A 223 21.48 -2.30 5.44
CA VAL A 223 22.80 -2.22 4.82
C VAL A 223 23.43 -3.61 4.73
N ASN A 224 23.45 -4.34 5.86
CA ASN A 224 24.04 -5.66 5.96
C ASN A 224 23.07 -6.77 5.52
N ARG A 225 21.79 -6.44 5.30
CA ARG A 225 20.73 -7.37 4.93
C ARG A 225 20.51 -8.46 5.96
N GLU A 226 20.49 -8.06 7.22
CA GLU A 226 20.26 -8.94 8.35
C GLU A 226 19.02 -8.49 9.11
N VAL A 227 18.31 -9.46 9.69
CA VAL A 227 17.21 -9.19 10.60
C VAL A 227 17.49 -9.84 11.94
N THR A 228 17.35 -9.05 13.00
CA THR A 228 17.37 -9.54 14.36
C THR A 228 15.93 -9.64 14.87
N ILE A 229 15.55 -10.84 15.30
CA ILE A 229 14.25 -11.16 15.86
C ILE A 229 14.40 -11.34 17.37
N GLN A 230 13.54 -10.71 18.15
CA GLN A 230 13.51 -10.87 19.60
C GLN A 230 12.10 -10.69 20.18
N ASP A 231 11.86 -11.25 21.36
CA ASP A 231 10.57 -11.15 22.06
C ASP A 231 10.51 -10.02 23.11
N LYS A 232 11.59 -9.25 23.25
CA LYS A 232 11.68 -8.07 24.12
C LYS A 232 11.54 -6.78 23.31
N SER A 233 10.80 -5.82 23.87
CA SER A 233 10.69 -4.47 23.31
C SER A 233 12.06 -3.85 23.02
N PHE A 234 12.10 -3.01 21.99
CA PHE A 234 13.32 -2.33 21.59
C PHE A 234 13.72 -1.28 22.64
N ILE A 235 14.98 -1.33 23.11
CA ILE A 235 15.52 -0.36 24.08
C ILE A 235 16.32 0.70 23.32
N ASP A 236 15.91 1.94 23.49
CA ASP A 236 16.16 3.03 22.55
C ASP A 236 17.23 4.05 23.03
N ASN A 237 18.01 3.68 24.05
CA ASN A 237 18.73 4.65 24.87
C ASN A 237 20.02 5.19 24.25
N SER A 238 20.56 4.56 23.20
CA SER A 238 21.86 4.92 22.60
C SER A 238 21.79 5.52 21.20
N ILE A 239 20.60 5.61 20.59
CA ILE A 239 20.47 6.05 19.18
C ILE A 239 19.98 7.49 19.13
N SER A 240 20.88 8.40 18.74
CA SER A 240 20.61 9.84 18.67
C SER A 240 19.81 10.24 17.42
N ASN A 241 20.06 9.61 16.27
CA ASN A 241 19.42 9.94 14.99
C ASN A 241 18.36 8.91 14.59
N LYS A 242 17.18 9.01 15.21
CA LYS A 242 16.03 8.15 14.90
C LYS A 242 14.76 8.97 14.68
N LYS A 243 13.88 8.45 13.83
CA LYS A 243 12.51 8.92 13.68
C LYS A 243 11.57 7.82 14.18
N ILE A 244 10.54 8.21 14.92
CA ILE A 244 9.56 7.27 15.47
C ILE A 244 8.23 7.47 14.76
N ILE A 245 7.66 6.39 14.22
CA ILE A 245 6.31 6.38 13.66
C ILE A 245 5.42 5.52 14.55
N PRO A 246 4.36 6.08 15.16
CA PRO A 246 3.41 5.30 15.93
C PRO A 246 2.57 4.40 15.01
N LEU A 247 2.43 3.13 15.39
CA LEU A 247 1.56 2.18 14.73
C LEU A 247 0.15 2.22 15.35
N ILE A 248 -0.85 2.31 14.48
CA ILE A 248 -2.27 2.26 14.85
C ILE A 248 -2.78 0.87 14.50
N ARG A 249 -3.24 0.11 15.49
CA ARG A 249 -3.78 -1.24 15.26
C ARG A 249 -4.96 -1.17 14.29
N SER A 250 -5.04 -2.12 13.36
CA SER A 250 -6.23 -2.34 12.54
C SER A 250 -6.39 -3.82 12.23
N ASN A 251 -7.32 -4.49 12.91
CA ASN A 251 -7.42 -5.96 12.92
C ASN A 251 -6.09 -6.63 13.32
N MET A 252 -5.54 -7.52 12.48
CA MET A 252 -4.22 -8.10 12.70
C MET A 252 -3.08 -7.23 12.16
N GLY A 253 -3.37 -6.31 11.24
CA GLY A 253 -2.37 -5.42 10.66
C GLY A 253 -2.23 -4.08 11.38
N TRP A 254 -1.49 -3.18 10.72
CA TRP A 254 -1.17 -1.86 11.24
C TRP A 254 -1.41 -0.76 10.22
N LYS A 255 -1.72 0.42 10.73
CA LYS A 255 -1.85 1.66 9.98
C LYS A 255 -0.88 2.71 10.50
N VAL A 256 -0.48 3.62 9.63
CA VAL A 256 0.32 4.79 9.97
C VAL A 256 -0.36 6.06 9.49
N ASN A 257 -0.07 7.17 10.17
CA ASN A 257 -0.50 8.49 9.71
C ASN A 257 0.51 9.03 8.69
N ILE A 258 0.00 9.54 7.57
CA ILE A 258 0.76 10.24 6.54
C ILE A 258 0.13 11.61 6.26
N GLN A 259 0.84 12.47 5.53
CA GLN A 259 0.26 13.67 4.92
C GLN A 259 0.53 13.71 3.42
N LEU A 260 -0.50 14.01 2.64
CA LEU A 260 -0.42 14.19 1.19
C LEU A 260 -0.80 15.62 0.83
N ASN A 261 0.14 16.38 0.27
CA ASN A 261 -0.04 17.81 0.00
C ASN A 261 -0.61 18.56 1.24
N GLY A 262 -0.11 18.21 2.42
CA GLY A 262 -0.55 18.77 3.72
C GLY A 262 -1.81 18.15 4.32
N LYS A 263 -2.55 17.30 3.60
CA LYS A 263 -3.77 16.64 4.12
C LYS A 263 -3.43 15.33 4.83
N LYS A 264 -3.82 15.19 6.10
CA LYS A 264 -3.60 13.99 6.91
C LYS A 264 -4.43 12.79 6.40
N LYS A 265 -3.84 11.61 6.35
CA LYS A 265 -4.52 10.33 6.04
C LYS A 265 -3.96 9.19 6.87
N LYS A 266 -4.77 8.13 7.03
CA LYS A 266 -4.36 6.84 7.59
C LYS A 266 -4.26 5.82 6.48
N VAL A 267 -3.15 5.09 6.42
CA VAL A 267 -2.88 4.10 5.38
C VAL A 267 -2.36 2.81 6.02
N LYS A 268 -2.64 1.64 5.43
CA LYS A 268 -2.10 0.37 5.89
C LYS A 268 -0.59 0.36 5.65
N PHE A 269 0.16 -0.09 6.65
CA PHE A 269 1.61 -0.27 6.54
C PHE A 269 1.88 -1.67 5.98
N ASP A 270 2.45 -1.73 4.78
CA ASP A 270 2.43 -2.92 3.94
C ASP A 270 3.80 -3.16 3.31
N SER A 271 4.64 -3.95 3.97
CA SER A 271 5.96 -4.35 3.44
C SER A 271 5.87 -5.31 2.25
N GLY A 272 4.71 -5.91 1.97
CA GLY A 272 4.43 -6.70 0.76
C GLY A 272 4.01 -5.87 -0.45
N ASN A 273 3.99 -4.53 -0.33
CA ASN A 273 3.68 -3.62 -1.43
C ASN A 273 4.95 -2.90 -1.93
N ALA A 274 5.35 -3.15 -3.18
CA ALA A 274 6.49 -2.50 -3.82
C ALA A 274 6.24 -1.03 -4.23
N SER A 275 4.99 -0.58 -4.30
CA SER A 275 4.67 0.83 -4.60
C SER A 275 4.98 1.70 -3.39
N ILE A 276 5.45 2.93 -3.60
CA ILE A 276 5.67 3.91 -2.52
C ILE A 276 4.37 4.09 -1.73
N LEU A 277 3.30 4.45 -2.44
CA LEU A 277 2.00 4.67 -1.84
C LEU A 277 0.89 4.42 -2.87
N ASN A 278 -0.09 3.62 -2.48
CA ASN A 278 -1.36 3.47 -3.16
C ASN A 278 -2.45 4.14 -2.31
N ILE A 279 -3.34 4.91 -2.91
CA ILE A 279 -4.51 5.48 -2.22
C ILE A 279 -5.80 5.31 -3.01
N THR A 280 -6.92 5.15 -2.31
CA THR A 280 -8.24 4.93 -2.89
C THR A 280 -8.84 6.20 -3.47
N ASP A 281 -8.59 7.32 -2.81
CA ASP A 281 -9.19 8.59 -3.20
C ASP A 281 -8.42 9.18 -4.38
N GLY A 282 -9.13 9.81 -5.32
CA GLY A 282 -8.48 10.66 -6.30
C GLY A 282 -7.84 11.87 -5.63
N ILE A 283 -6.55 12.10 -5.88
CA ILE A 283 -5.88 13.32 -5.44
C ILE A 283 -6.35 14.47 -6.32
N GLN A 284 -6.85 15.52 -5.66
CA GLN A 284 -7.09 16.80 -6.31
C GLN A 284 -5.74 17.48 -6.55
N LEU A 285 -5.38 17.61 -7.82
CA LEU A 285 -4.15 18.27 -8.25
C LEU A 285 -4.38 19.77 -8.34
N ALA A 286 -3.36 20.56 -8.01
CA ALA A 286 -3.42 22.01 -8.15
C ALA A 286 -3.52 22.41 -9.63
N LYS A 287 -4.09 23.59 -9.94
CA LYS A 287 -4.09 24.12 -11.31
C LYS A 287 -2.67 24.29 -11.88
N THR A 288 -1.68 24.49 -11.01
CA THR A 288 -0.26 24.64 -11.37
C THR A 288 0.51 23.31 -11.38
N TYR A 289 -0.19 22.17 -11.42
CA TYR A 289 0.44 20.86 -11.45
C TYR A 289 1.14 20.63 -12.80
N THR A 290 2.42 20.26 -12.76
CA THR A 290 3.29 20.20 -13.94
C THR A 290 3.61 18.78 -14.39
N TYR A 291 3.47 17.80 -13.50
CA TYR A 291 3.96 16.46 -13.80
C TYR A 291 2.99 15.71 -14.73
N PRO A 292 3.47 14.83 -15.61
CA PRO A 292 2.54 14.04 -16.41
C PRO A 292 1.71 13.13 -15.50
N ILE A 293 0.49 12.87 -15.95
CA ILE A 293 -0.43 11.92 -15.30
C ILE A 293 -0.47 10.71 -16.22
N THR A 294 0.02 9.56 -15.75
CA THR A 294 0.01 8.31 -16.51
C THR A 294 -1.00 7.34 -15.92
N ASN A 295 -1.49 6.43 -16.76
CA ASN A 295 -2.32 5.33 -16.27
C ASN A 295 -1.42 4.35 -15.51
N ALA A 296 -1.78 4.06 -14.27
CA ALA A 296 -1.04 3.11 -13.48
C ALA A 296 -1.36 1.69 -13.94
N GLY A 297 -0.32 0.88 -14.14
CA GLY A 297 -0.47 -0.55 -14.43
C GLY A 297 -1.26 -1.30 -13.35
N ARG A 298 -1.79 -2.47 -13.70
CA ARG A 298 -2.41 -3.37 -12.72
C ARG A 298 -1.29 -3.98 -11.85
N SER A 299 -1.27 -3.64 -10.56
CA SER A 299 -0.45 -4.34 -9.57
C SER A 299 -0.86 -5.81 -9.49
N LYS A 300 0.08 -6.76 -9.43
CA LYS A 300 -0.25 -8.15 -9.11
C LYS A 300 -0.55 -8.27 -7.61
N GLY A 301 -1.69 -8.87 -7.26
CA GLY A 301 -2.04 -9.22 -5.88
C GLY A 301 -2.09 -10.75 -5.73
N VAL A 302 -2.23 -11.24 -4.50
CA VAL A 302 -2.23 -12.68 -4.18
C VAL A 302 -3.23 -13.54 -4.99
N PHE A 303 -4.28 -12.91 -5.55
CA PHE A 303 -5.28 -13.55 -6.42
C PHE A 303 -5.20 -13.10 -7.88
N SER A 304 -4.06 -12.57 -8.33
CA SER A 304 -3.90 -12.07 -9.71
C SER A 304 -4.12 -13.15 -10.77
N TYR A 305 -3.84 -14.40 -10.43
CA TYR A 305 -4.03 -15.56 -11.31
C TYR A 305 -5.50 -15.77 -11.72
N LEU A 306 -6.46 -15.25 -10.95
CA LEU A 306 -7.88 -15.34 -11.29
C LEU A 306 -8.24 -14.50 -12.52
N ASN A 307 -7.49 -13.42 -12.80
CA ASN A 307 -7.71 -12.56 -13.97
C ASN A 307 -6.84 -12.93 -15.18
N CYS A 308 -6.15 -14.08 -15.14
CA CYS A 308 -5.41 -14.62 -16.28
C CYS A 308 -6.42 -15.06 -17.35
N GLU A 309 -6.10 -14.83 -18.63
CA GLU A 309 -6.99 -15.05 -19.78
C GLU A 309 -7.76 -16.38 -19.68
N GLY A 310 -9.09 -16.32 -19.51
CA GLY A 310 -9.97 -17.49 -19.52
C GLY A 310 -10.76 -17.79 -18.23
N LYS A 311 -10.48 -17.14 -17.09
CA LYS A 311 -11.32 -17.25 -15.88
C LYS A 311 -12.18 -15.99 -15.73
N GLU A 312 -13.49 -16.10 -16.00
CA GLU A 312 -14.43 -15.03 -15.68
C GLU A 312 -14.46 -14.79 -14.16
N VAL A 313 -13.80 -13.72 -13.72
CA VAL A 313 -13.94 -13.26 -12.34
C VAL A 313 -15.24 -12.47 -12.26
N LYS A 314 -16.20 -12.95 -11.47
CA LYS A 314 -17.31 -12.12 -10.99
C LYS A 314 -16.77 -11.04 -10.07
N ILE A 315 -16.32 -9.96 -10.67
CA ILE A 315 -16.01 -8.73 -9.96
C ILE A 315 -17.35 -8.17 -9.51
N ASP A 316 -17.57 -8.09 -8.19
CA ASP A 316 -18.79 -7.54 -7.60
C ASP A 316 -18.96 -6.08 -8.06
N SER A 317 -19.83 -5.88 -9.05
CA SER A 317 -19.99 -4.64 -9.82
C SER A 317 -20.55 -3.48 -9.00
N SER A 318 -21.04 -3.77 -7.79
CA SER A 318 -21.55 -2.79 -6.84
C SER A 318 -20.44 -1.93 -6.19
N ASP A 319 -19.19 -2.41 -6.18
CA ASP A 319 -18.08 -1.79 -5.44
C ASP A 319 -17.11 -0.98 -6.32
N ILE A 320 -17.31 -0.93 -7.66
CA ILE A 320 -16.29 -0.37 -8.56
C ILE A 320 -16.80 0.74 -9.49
N LYS A 321 -16.69 1.98 -9.00
CA LYS A 321 -16.44 3.12 -9.89
C LYS A 321 -14.97 3.06 -10.30
N TYR A 322 -14.63 2.32 -11.37
CA TYR A 322 -13.29 2.34 -11.98
C TYR A 322 -13.07 3.72 -12.59
N GLN A 323 -12.71 4.70 -11.77
CA GLN A 323 -11.92 5.80 -12.27
C GLN A 323 -10.54 5.21 -12.57
N GLN A 324 -10.06 5.33 -13.81
CA GLN A 324 -8.76 4.79 -14.22
C GLN A 324 -7.69 5.16 -13.18
N LYS A 325 -6.97 4.14 -12.66
CA LYS A 325 -5.88 4.34 -11.69
C LYS A 325 -4.87 5.30 -12.30
N ARG A 326 -4.46 6.32 -11.55
CA ARG A 326 -3.50 7.30 -12.05
C ARG A 326 -2.24 7.26 -11.24
N SER A 327 -1.14 7.51 -11.92
CA SER A 327 0.14 7.79 -11.32
C SER A 327 0.36 9.31 -11.29
N VAL A 328 0.68 9.84 -10.12
CA VAL A 328 0.86 11.28 -9.87
C VAL A 328 2.04 11.51 -8.93
N PHE A 329 2.56 12.74 -8.90
CA PHE A 329 3.66 13.14 -8.03
C PHE A 329 3.19 14.13 -6.98
N VAL A 330 3.39 13.84 -5.71
CA VAL A 330 2.84 14.66 -4.61
C VAL A 330 3.81 14.79 -3.45
N ASN A 331 3.64 15.82 -2.63
CA ASN A 331 4.40 15.93 -1.40
C ASN A 331 3.85 14.92 -0.39
N LEU A 332 4.69 13.96 0.02
CA LEU A 332 4.38 12.91 0.98
C LEU A 332 5.14 13.18 2.28
N LYS A 333 4.45 13.22 3.41
CA LYS A 333 5.07 13.22 4.75
C LYS A 333 4.72 11.93 5.48
N VAL A 334 5.73 11.23 5.99
CA VAL A 334 5.58 10.03 6.84
C VAL A 334 6.34 10.29 8.14
N GLY A 335 5.63 10.27 9.28
CA GLY A 335 6.20 10.77 10.54
C GLY A 335 6.70 12.20 10.36
N ASP A 336 7.97 12.44 10.68
CA ASP A 336 8.65 13.74 10.52
C ASP A 336 9.51 13.85 9.25
N THR A 337 9.41 12.89 8.34
CA THR A 337 10.16 12.90 7.08
C THR A 337 9.26 13.32 5.93
N ALA A 338 9.72 14.30 5.14
CA ALA A 338 9.00 14.85 4.00
C ALA A 338 9.72 14.51 2.70
N TYR A 339 9.00 13.87 1.79
CA TYR A 339 9.42 13.53 0.45
C TYR A 339 8.70 14.46 -0.53
N LYS A 340 9.48 15.27 -1.25
CA LYS A 340 8.95 16.10 -2.33
C LYS A 340 8.76 15.25 -3.58
N ASP A 341 7.72 15.56 -4.33
CA ASP A 341 7.44 14.92 -5.64
C ASP A 341 7.45 13.38 -5.56
N ALA A 342 6.92 12.82 -4.49
CA ALA A 342 6.82 11.38 -4.31
C ALA A 342 5.84 10.79 -5.33
N TYR A 343 6.26 9.72 -6.01
CA TYR A 343 5.43 8.99 -6.96
C TYR A 343 4.36 8.17 -6.23
N VAL A 344 3.09 8.45 -6.51
CA VAL A 344 1.91 7.90 -5.83
C VAL A 344 0.90 7.39 -6.85
N ILE A 345 0.29 6.24 -6.56
CA ILE A 345 -0.82 5.69 -7.34
C ILE A 345 -2.13 6.06 -6.65
N ASP A 346 -2.95 6.87 -7.30
CA ASP A 346 -4.28 7.24 -6.81
C ASP A 346 -5.42 6.49 -7.52
N LYS A 347 -6.63 6.57 -6.95
CA LYS A 347 -7.80 5.78 -7.41
C LYS A 347 -7.54 4.27 -7.41
N SER A 348 -6.64 3.83 -6.54
CA SER A 348 -6.33 2.42 -6.34
C SER A 348 -7.43 1.72 -5.53
N ALA A 349 -7.33 0.40 -5.39
CA ALA A 349 -8.32 -0.38 -4.65
C ALA A 349 -8.07 -0.36 -3.13
N SER A 350 -6.92 0.16 -2.66
CA SER A 350 -6.53 0.11 -1.24
C SER A 350 -5.52 1.20 -0.87
N ASN A 351 -5.58 1.67 0.38
CA ASN A 351 -4.65 2.66 0.93
C ASN A 351 -3.43 1.96 1.56
N LEU A 352 -2.32 1.84 0.85
CA LEU A 352 -1.15 1.03 1.22
C LEU A 352 0.15 1.84 1.12
N LEU A 353 0.92 1.90 2.21
CA LEU A 353 2.29 2.45 2.23
C LEU A 353 3.29 1.30 2.16
N GLY A 354 4.15 1.32 1.14
CA GLY A 354 4.98 0.17 0.78
C GLY A 354 6.36 0.07 1.44
N ILE A 355 7.07 -0.99 1.07
CA ILE A 355 8.46 -1.26 1.46
C ILE A 355 9.49 -0.18 1.07
N PRO A 356 9.29 0.71 0.05
CA PRO A 356 10.24 1.79 -0.22
C PRO A 356 10.59 2.68 0.98
N LEU A 357 9.71 2.79 1.98
CA LEU A 357 10.03 3.52 3.22
C LEU A 357 11.21 2.91 3.98
N PHE A 358 11.39 1.58 3.92
CA PHE A 358 12.45 0.91 4.67
C PHE A 358 13.81 1.26 4.08
N TRP A 359 13.88 1.30 2.76
CA TRP A 359 15.08 1.56 1.98
C TRP A 359 15.60 3.00 2.10
N GLU A 360 14.81 3.92 2.68
CA GLU A 360 15.26 5.27 3.03
C GLU A 360 16.18 5.31 4.26
N TYR A 361 16.26 4.23 5.04
CA TYR A 361 17.03 4.16 6.29
C TYR A 361 17.98 2.97 6.34
N GLU A 362 19.12 3.15 7.00
CA GLU A 362 20.14 2.11 7.18
C GLU A 362 19.61 0.98 8.06
N ARG A 363 18.75 1.33 9.02
CA ARG A 363 18.17 0.38 9.96
C ARG A 363 16.71 0.72 10.26
N VAL A 364 15.86 -0.30 10.27
CA VAL A 364 14.42 -0.18 10.52
C VAL A 364 14.03 -1.17 11.61
N VAL A 365 13.52 -0.66 12.73
CA VAL A 365 13.02 -1.51 13.82
C VAL A 365 11.51 -1.48 13.84
N LEU A 366 10.88 -2.64 13.60
CA LEU A 366 9.45 -2.85 13.74
C LEU A 366 9.18 -3.42 15.13
N ASP A 367 8.93 -2.54 16.10
CA ASP A 367 8.61 -2.91 17.47
C ASP A 367 7.09 -2.99 17.64
N PHE A 368 6.53 -4.14 17.26
CA PHE A 368 5.09 -4.38 17.36
C PHE A 368 4.59 -4.50 18.80
N LEU A 369 5.47 -4.91 19.71
CA LEU A 369 5.19 -4.98 21.15
C LEU A 369 4.94 -3.58 21.72
N SER A 370 5.76 -2.61 21.32
CA SER A 370 5.64 -1.20 21.70
C SER A 370 4.79 -0.36 20.73
N LYS A 371 4.25 -0.97 19.67
CA LYS A 371 3.44 -0.33 18.62
C LYS A 371 4.14 0.85 17.94
N LYS A 372 5.43 0.68 17.60
CA LYS A 372 6.26 1.74 17.00
C LYS A 372 7.13 1.18 15.87
N ILE A 373 7.40 2.04 14.88
CA ILE A 373 8.49 1.85 13.93
C ILE A 373 9.58 2.86 14.27
N TYR A 374 10.83 2.40 14.33
CA TYR A 374 12.00 3.25 14.42
C TYR A 374 12.72 3.25 13.08
N LEU A 375 12.93 4.44 12.51
CA LEU A 375 13.68 4.65 11.29
C LEU A 375 15.01 5.30 11.69
N ILE A 376 16.10 4.56 11.60
CA ILE A 376 17.40 4.90 12.19
C ILE A 376 18.38 5.17 11.06
N ASN A 377 18.97 6.36 11.07
CA ASN A 377 19.92 6.88 10.07
C ASN A 377 19.39 6.84 8.62
N PRO A 378 19.14 7.99 7.98
CA PRO A 378 18.86 8.01 6.55
C PRO A 378 20.03 7.41 5.75
N VAL A 379 19.74 6.58 4.74
CA VAL A 379 20.79 6.00 3.90
C VAL A 379 21.43 7.09 3.04
N ASN A 380 22.76 7.22 3.11
CA ASN A 380 23.51 8.17 2.27
C ASN A 380 23.76 7.66 0.85
N LYS A 381 23.81 6.33 0.66
CA LYS A 381 23.99 5.69 -0.64
C LYS A 381 22.67 5.56 -1.38
N ILE A 382 22.63 6.04 -2.62
CA ILE A 382 21.46 5.93 -3.48
C ILE A 382 21.16 4.45 -3.76
N ASN A 383 19.89 4.06 -3.56
CA ASN A 383 19.34 2.75 -3.87
C ASN A 383 18.02 2.93 -4.66
N ASP A 384 17.80 2.11 -5.68
CA ASP A 384 16.62 2.19 -6.56
C ASP A 384 15.28 1.93 -5.84
N TYR A 385 15.33 1.30 -4.66
CA TYR A 385 14.14 1.01 -3.87
C TYR A 385 13.69 2.16 -2.96
N GLN A 386 14.48 3.23 -2.83
CA GLN A 386 14.14 4.42 -2.04
C GLN A 386 12.95 5.17 -2.66
N ILE A 387 12.11 5.77 -1.82
CA ILE A 387 11.03 6.67 -2.24
C ILE A 387 11.59 7.79 -3.12
N SER A 388 12.65 8.45 -2.67
CA SER A 388 13.29 9.58 -3.34
C SER A 388 13.84 9.18 -4.72
N THR A 389 14.64 8.12 -4.78
CA THR A 389 15.24 7.59 -6.02
C THR A 389 14.17 7.08 -6.99
N LYS A 390 13.25 6.25 -6.52
CA LYS A 390 12.17 5.69 -7.33
C LYS A 390 11.28 6.79 -7.91
N SER A 391 10.97 7.83 -7.14
CA SER A 391 10.19 8.97 -7.63
C SER A 391 10.96 9.78 -8.66
N LYS A 392 12.26 10.05 -8.43
CA LYS A 392 13.11 10.77 -9.37
C LYS A 392 13.25 10.03 -10.70
N ASN A 393 13.58 8.73 -10.65
CA ASN A 393 13.75 7.90 -11.84
C ASN A 393 12.41 7.80 -12.61
N THR A 394 11.30 7.56 -11.91
CA THR A 394 9.98 7.49 -12.54
C THR A 394 9.58 8.83 -13.17
N LEU A 395 9.82 9.94 -12.48
CA LEU A 395 9.53 11.28 -13.01
C LEU A 395 10.31 11.53 -14.30
N MET A 396 11.57 11.13 -14.31
CA MET A 396 12.43 11.24 -15.47
C MET A 396 11.90 10.42 -16.64
N SER A 397 11.64 9.12 -16.46
CA SER A 397 11.08 8.26 -17.50
C SER A 397 9.74 8.77 -18.04
N VAL A 398 8.84 9.24 -17.15
CA VAL A 398 7.52 9.74 -17.53
C VAL A 398 7.60 11.07 -18.30
N LYS A 399 8.58 11.93 -17.99
CA LYS A 399 8.84 13.14 -18.80
C LYS A 399 9.34 12.78 -20.19
N VAL A 400 10.27 11.83 -20.28
CA VAL A 400 10.79 11.35 -21.57
C VAL A 400 9.67 10.74 -22.40
N GLU A 401 8.83 9.90 -21.80
CA GLU A 401 7.67 9.31 -22.46
C GLU A 401 6.70 10.38 -22.96
N ALA A 402 6.39 11.38 -22.13
CA ALA A 402 5.54 12.49 -22.54
C ALA A 402 6.11 13.23 -23.76
N ILE A 403 7.38 13.65 -23.71
CA ILE A 403 8.06 14.32 -24.83
C ILE A 403 8.04 13.44 -26.08
N SER A 404 8.29 12.14 -25.96
CA SER A 404 8.29 11.20 -27.09
C SER A 404 6.93 11.05 -27.77
N LYS A 405 5.82 11.26 -27.03
CA LYS A 405 4.45 11.09 -27.53
C LYS A 405 3.83 12.37 -28.05
N THR A 406 4.14 13.50 -27.42
CA THR A 406 3.48 14.78 -27.71
C THR A 406 4.41 15.81 -28.34
N GLY A 407 5.72 15.55 -28.35
CA GLY A 407 6.72 16.48 -28.86
C GLY A 407 7.04 17.66 -27.95
N TYR A 408 6.33 17.84 -26.83
CA TYR A 408 6.61 18.93 -25.88
C TYR A 408 6.17 18.53 -24.47
N TYR A 409 6.71 19.22 -23.46
CA TYR A 409 6.36 19.02 -22.06
C TYR A 409 6.25 20.36 -21.32
N ASP A 410 5.05 20.66 -20.81
CA ASP A 410 4.77 21.91 -20.10
C ASP A 410 5.36 21.90 -18.68
N VAL A 411 6.22 22.88 -18.38
CA VAL A 411 6.78 23.08 -17.04
C VAL A 411 6.36 24.44 -16.49
N TYR A 412 5.43 24.44 -15.52
CA TYR A 412 5.12 25.62 -14.71
C TYR A 412 6.20 25.83 -13.65
N LYS A 413 6.92 26.96 -13.71
CA LYS A 413 7.80 27.39 -12.63
C LYS A 413 7.08 28.35 -11.68
N LYS A 414 7.23 28.09 -10.39
CA LYS A 414 6.62 28.88 -9.30
C LYS A 414 7.33 30.22 -9.10
N GLU A 415 8.61 30.28 -9.43
CA GLU A 415 9.43 31.48 -9.45
C GLU A 415 9.46 32.07 -10.86
N GLU A 416 9.57 33.39 -10.94
CA GLU A 416 9.73 34.09 -12.21
C GLU A 416 11.01 33.62 -12.89
N ILE A 417 10.89 33.06 -14.10
CA ILE A 417 12.04 32.70 -14.90
C ILE A 417 12.58 34.00 -15.49
N LYS A 418 13.63 34.56 -14.87
CA LYS A 418 14.37 35.67 -15.46
C LYS A 418 15.13 35.16 -16.68
N LEU A 419 14.57 35.43 -17.86
CA LEU A 419 15.20 35.14 -19.13
C LEU A 419 16.01 36.37 -19.52
N ILE A 420 17.34 36.24 -19.54
CA ILE A 420 18.24 37.29 -20.01
C ILE A 420 18.40 37.08 -21.51
N THR A 421 17.58 37.76 -22.30
CA THR A 421 17.74 37.79 -23.76
C THR A 421 18.82 38.82 -24.13
N LYS A 422 19.65 38.52 -25.13
CA LYS A 422 20.62 39.51 -25.65
C LYS A 422 19.93 40.66 -26.40
N ASN A 423 18.72 40.44 -26.91
CA ASN A 423 17.93 41.44 -27.63
C ASN A 423 16.57 41.64 -26.96
N LYS A 424 16.24 42.89 -26.63
CA LYS A 424 15.02 43.29 -25.88
C LYS A 424 13.73 43.34 -26.73
N THR A 425 13.77 43.00 -28.02
CA THR A 425 12.80 43.51 -29.00
C THR A 425 11.86 42.50 -29.65
N THR A 426 11.83 41.23 -29.23
CA THR A 426 10.93 40.24 -29.87
C THR A 426 10.15 39.40 -28.85
N LEU A 427 8.82 39.52 -28.92
CA LEU A 427 7.83 38.85 -28.05
C LEU A 427 7.74 37.32 -28.27
N ASN A 428 8.44 36.79 -29.28
CA ASN A 428 8.43 35.37 -29.69
C ASN A 428 9.86 34.83 -29.83
N ASP A 429 10.70 35.03 -28.82
CA ASP A 429 12.07 34.49 -28.85
C ASP A 429 12.06 32.97 -28.66
N THR A 430 12.72 32.27 -29.59
CA THR A 430 13.12 30.88 -29.41
C THR A 430 14.32 30.86 -28.46
N ILE A 431 14.16 30.26 -27.28
CA ILE A 431 15.25 30.00 -26.36
C ILE A 431 16.06 28.82 -26.89
N GLU A 432 17.36 29.02 -27.06
CA GLU A 432 18.32 27.96 -27.36
C GLU A 432 19.00 27.51 -26.05
N TYR A 433 18.69 26.30 -25.58
CA TYR A 433 19.33 25.69 -24.42
C TYR A 433 20.45 24.74 -24.85
N TYR A 434 21.67 24.99 -24.36
CA TYR A 434 22.85 24.17 -24.61
C TYR A 434 23.12 23.23 -23.44
N PHE A 435 22.90 21.92 -23.64
CA PHE A 435 23.27 20.91 -22.65
C PHE A 435 24.70 20.43 -22.89
N LYS A 436 25.66 20.97 -22.13
CA LYS A 436 27.07 20.55 -22.08
C LYS A 436 27.74 20.34 -23.46
N GLY A 437 27.32 21.12 -24.47
CA GLY A 437 27.83 21.04 -25.84
C GLY A 437 27.39 19.81 -26.66
N LYS A 438 26.44 19.00 -26.17
CA LYS A 438 26.00 17.76 -26.85
C LYS A 438 24.62 17.84 -27.50
N MET A 439 23.77 18.73 -27.00
CA MET A 439 22.39 18.87 -27.44
C MET A 439 21.96 20.34 -27.37
N ARG A 440 21.23 20.81 -28.38
CA ARG A 440 20.57 22.11 -28.42
C ARG A 440 19.06 21.90 -28.42
N ILE A 441 18.37 22.55 -27.50
CA ILE A 441 16.90 22.55 -27.45
C ILE A 441 16.41 23.92 -27.85
N TYR A 442 15.53 23.99 -28.84
CA TYR A 442 14.83 25.22 -29.24
C TYR A 442 13.46 25.22 -28.59
N ALA A 443 13.13 26.29 -27.89
CA ALA A 443 11.85 26.42 -27.24
C ALA A 443 11.24 27.81 -27.43
N SER A 444 10.03 27.92 -27.96
CA SER A 444 9.28 29.17 -28.00
C SER A 444 8.64 29.49 -26.65
N LEU A 445 8.64 30.78 -26.32
CA LEU A 445 8.03 31.29 -25.10
C LEU A 445 6.65 31.85 -25.39
N ASN A 446 5.68 31.47 -24.57
CA ASN A 446 4.45 32.24 -24.44
C ASN A 446 4.46 32.96 -23.08
N LEU A 447 4.89 34.22 -23.10
CA LEU A 447 5.04 35.04 -21.89
C LEU A 447 3.69 35.43 -21.26
N ILE A 448 2.62 35.49 -22.06
CA ILE A 448 1.26 35.79 -21.58
C ILE A 448 0.74 34.64 -20.71
N GLU A 449 0.95 33.40 -21.15
CA GLU A 449 0.52 32.19 -20.45
C GLU A 449 1.57 31.64 -19.47
N LYS A 450 2.78 32.24 -19.44
CA LYS A 450 3.95 31.73 -18.71
C LYS A 450 4.31 30.28 -19.09
N ARG A 451 4.27 29.97 -20.39
CA ARG A 451 4.58 28.64 -20.94
C ARG A 451 5.88 28.65 -21.74
N ILE A 452 6.58 27.51 -21.73
CA ILE A 452 7.75 27.22 -22.58
C ILE A 452 7.36 26.02 -23.46
N ASN A 453 7.26 26.23 -24.76
CA ASN A 453 7.01 25.17 -25.74
C ASN A 453 8.35 24.71 -26.31
N ILE A 454 8.67 23.43 -26.25
CA ILE A 454 9.89 22.89 -26.88
C ILE A 454 9.55 22.56 -28.33
N ASP A 455 10.18 23.24 -29.28
CA ASP A 455 9.84 23.17 -30.71
C ASP A 455 10.73 22.18 -31.48
N SER A 456 12.00 22.04 -31.11
CA SER A 456 12.91 21.07 -31.72
C SER A 456 14.11 20.72 -30.84
N ILE A 457 14.67 19.54 -31.08
CA ILE A 457 15.92 19.07 -30.47
C ILE A 457 16.94 18.86 -31.59
N ILE A 458 18.08 19.53 -31.49
CA ILE A 458 19.25 19.30 -32.35
C ILE A 458 20.28 18.51 -31.54
N GLY A 459 20.52 17.28 -31.98
CA GLY A 459 21.58 16.41 -31.49
C GLY A 459 22.79 16.40 -32.43
N LYS A 460 23.77 15.56 -32.14
CA LYS A 460 24.95 15.38 -32.99
C LYS A 460 24.54 14.66 -34.29
N GLY A 461 24.31 15.42 -35.36
CA GLY A 461 24.02 14.92 -36.72
C GLY A 461 22.55 14.88 -37.12
N TYR A 462 21.62 15.33 -36.28
CA TYR A 462 20.19 15.34 -36.63
C TYR A 462 19.42 16.49 -35.99
N THR A 463 18.36 16.92 -36.66
CA THR A 463 17.31 17.79 -36.12
C THR A 463 16.01 17.02 -36.10
N LEU A 464 15.36 16.93 -34.94
CA LEU A 464 14.01 16.39 -34.81
C LEU A 464 13.04 17.54 -34.57
N ASN A 465 12.12 17.75 -35.51
CA ASN A 465 10.97 18.62 -35.31
C ASN A 465 9.92 17.86 -34.52
N LEU A 466 9.71 18.26 -33.27
CA LEU A 466 8.85 17.53 -32.37
C LEU A 466 7.36 17.75 -32.64
N LYS A 467 7.00 18.75 -33.48
CA LYS A 467 5.61 18.98 -33.90
C LYS A 467 5.19 18.12 -35.08
N THR A 468 6.13 17.76 -35.95
CA THR A 468 5.84 17.08 -37.22
C THR A 468 6.38 15.66 -37.27
N ASP A 469 7.14 15.22 -36.27
CA ASP A 469 7.95 13.99 -36.26
C ASP A 469 8.93 13.87 -37.45
N GLU A 470 9.11 14.96 -38.21
CA GLU A 470 10.07 15.00 -39.29
C GLU A 470 11.47 15.12 -38.70
N SER A 471 12.33 14.19 -39.10
CA SER A 471 13.74 14.24 -38.79
C SER A 471 14.52 14.59 -40.04
N ILE A 472 15.43 15.56 -39.90
CA ILE A 472 16.43 15.86 -40.92
C ILE A 472 17.75 15.31 -40.40
N ASN A 473 18.23 14.26 -41.07
CA ASN A 473 19.55 13.72 -40.83
C ASN A 473 20.56 14.57 -41.62
N HIS A 474 21.46 15.24 -40.92
CA HIS A 474 22.46 16.11 -41.54
C HIS A 474 23.63 15.25 -42.00
N GLU A 475 23.44 14.49 -43.08
CA GLU A 475 24.58 13.86 -43.74
C GLU A 475 25.49 14.95 -44.33
N ARG A 476 26.71 15.06 -43.77
CA ARG A 476 27.87 15.74 -44.34
C ARG A 476 27.92 17.28 -44.35
N LEU A 477 27.68 17.92 -43.21
CA LEU A 477 28.40 19.17 -42.90
C LEU A 477 29.07 19.09 -41.52
N ILE A 478 30.32 18.58 -41.56
CA ILE A 478 31.42 18.80 -40.63
C ILE A 478 31.01 19.01 -39.16
N LEU A 479 30.99 17.91 -38.39
CA LEU A 479 31.59 17.84 -37.07
C LEU A 479 32.07 16.39 -36.86
N HIS A 480 33.35 16.15 -37.14
CA HIS A 480 34.03 14.89 -36.85
C HIS A 480 33.87 14.50 -35.36
N LYS A 481 32.98 13.54 -35.09
CA LYS A 481 33.17 12.30 -34.31
C LYS A 481 31.79 11.75 -33.95
N GLU A 482 31.41 10.68 -34.64
CA GLU A 482 30.39 9.67 -34.30
C GLU A 482 29.00 10.22 -33.90
N SER A 483 28.15 10.38 -34.91
CA SER A 483 26.71 10.57 -34.78
C SER A 483 26.03 9.23 -34.55
N LYS A 484 25.64 8.98 -33.29
CA LYS A 484 24.67 7.95 -32.92
C LYS A 484 23.30 8.64 -32.81
N VAL A 485 22.28 8.09 -33.46
CA VAL A 485 20.88 8.47 -33.21
C VAL A 485 20.63 8.22 -31.71
N LEU A 486 20.32 9.28 -30.96
CA LEU A 486 20.06 9.14 -29.52
C LEU A 486 18.76 8.35 -29.37
N ASN A 487 18.89 7.09 -28.96
CA ASN A 487 17.73 6.32 -28.55
C ASN A 487 17.32 6.74 -27.12
N LEU A 488 16.22 6.18 -26.61
CA LEU A 488 15.72 6.43 -25.26
C LEU A 488 16.84 6.41 -24.18
N SER A 489 17.76 5.44 -24.28
CA SER A 489 18.87 5.28 -23.33
C SER A 489 19.92 6.39 -23.40
N ASP A 490 20.03 7.08 -24.54
CA ASP A 490 20.96 8.20 -24.69
C ASP A 490 20.33 9.53 -24.22
N LEU A 491 19.01 9.68 -24.31
CA LEU A 491 18.27 10.82 -23.75
C LEU A 491 18.27 10.80 -22.20
N GLU A 492 18.13 9.60 -21.62
CA GLU A 492 18.19 9.36 -20.17
C GLU A 492 19.53 9.76 -19.53
N LYS A 493 20.63 9.81 -20.32
CA LYS A 493 21.96 10.19 -19.80
C LYS A 493 22.16 11.71 -19.66
N HIS A 494 21.30 12.54 -20.22
CA HIS A 494 21.55 13.99 -20.38
C HIS A 494 20.52 14.90 -19.73
N LEU A 495 19.41 14.32 -19.27
CA LEU A 495 18.38 14.92 -18.43
C LEU A 495 18.56 14.43 -16.98
#